data_AF-A0AAN6ZGF6-F1
#
_entry.id   AF-A0AAN6ZGF6-F1
#
_cell.length_a   1.000
_cell.length_b   1.000
_cell.length_c   1.000
_cell.angle_alpha   90.00
_cell.angle_beta   90.00
_cell.angle_gamma   90.00
#
_symmetry.space_group_name_H-M   'P 1'
#
loop_
_entity.id
_entity.type
_entity.pdbx_description
1 polymer ?
#
loop_
_entity_poly.entity_id
_entity_poly.type
_entity_poly.pdbx_seq_one_letter_code
_entity_poly.pdbx_strand_id
1 'polypeptide(L)'
;MPSFVPSFPEYTGPYKVGAVDVEVPVSALVSPSPPPEGAADIPTVLFRIFYPVVPESRGTRVSWLPAPQRLHVAAYAEFVGAGSRLASALSFLPRHLHWTSIPAYKNATLSPPRDRADARWPTMIFSHGLGGNRNTYSHFAGSLASYGVVVVCPEHRDGSAALSMVRSVEKQGKSTTVPYIRLPHDSTPEIWEARNKQLRIRLWELGLVFEALTKLDQGDQPLLQSNLNTSTLHASLSQFTSALDILAPGKAIFAGHSFGAATMVQLLKSTFYPPPTASSAGPLFNPSPTSALAAQITPATPTILLDMWCFPLLSAATAALFALPLPCYSSPTSPPPHPFLAIASSHFVAWTAHLHATARILSPAPAAATSDFGVLFPWLTRRAFGASAARPERVLRLNVRAALQFLRARGVAVAGTARGDVLEAGLGGAEEDSAGWGLGGAWVEGDEAILARGPGAVEGWGWVDVAGLGAQSCPSELELRAGGTGAGPDAGEKEMQGEIDPSLGAGVEGPAGGEGRGVAGGDW
;
A
#
# COMPACT_ATOMS: atom_id res chain seq x y z
N MET A 1 21.51 -11.46 25.70
CA MET A 1 20.54 -12.54 25.38
C MET A 1 19.67 -12.05 24.23
N PRO A 2 19.43 -12.86 23.17
CA PRO A 2 18.47 -12.47 22.14
C PRO A 2 17.09 -12.28 22.77
N SER A 3 16.44 -11.15 22.47
CA SER A 3 15.06 -10.89 22.87
C SER A 3 14.14 -11.86 22.12
N PHE A 4 13.34 -12.65 22.84
CA PHE A 4 12.32 -13.52 22.25
C PHE A 4 11.09 -12.74 21.75
N VAL A 5 11.04 -11.42 21.94
CA VAL A 5 9.99 -10.54 21.41
C VAL A 5 10.43 -10.03 20.04
N PRO A 6 9.69 -10.35 18.95
CA PRO A 6 9.94 -9.75 17.64
C PRO A 6 9.85 -8.23 17.73
N SER A 7 10.84 -7.55 17.15
CA SER A 7 10.93 -6.09 17.10
C SER A 7 11.16 -5.62 15.68
N PHE A 8 10.58 -4.48 15.32
CA PHE A 8 10.95 -3.79 14.09
C PHE A 8 12.34 -3.16 14.23
N PRO A 9 13.13 -3.09 13.15
CA PRO A 9 14.33 -2.26 13.14
C PRO A 9 13.94 -0.79 13.33
N GLU A 10 14.85 -0.01 13.92
CA GLU A 10 14.67 1.44 14.03
C GLU A 10 14.69 2.10 12.65
N TYR A 11 14.03 3.25 12.55
CA TYR A 11 14.00 4.03 11.31
C TYR A 11 15.34 4.72 11.07
N THR A 12 15.78 4.78 9.81
CA THR A 12 17.10 5.32 9.42
C THR A 12 17.07 6.82 9.09
N GLY A 13 15.89 7.44 8.97
CA GLY A 13 15.78 8.86 8.66
C GLY A 13 16.13 9.78 9.83
N PRO A 14 16.37 11.08 9.56
CA PRO A 14 16.85 12.04 10.56
C PRO A 14 15.81 12.42 11.62
N TYR A 15 14.52 12.14 11.38
CA TYR A 15 13.46 12.44 12.33
C TYR A 15 13.07 11.19 13.12
N LYS A 16 12.85 11.38 14.43
CA LYS A 16 12.03 10.43 15.17
C LYS A 16 10.60 10.48 14.62
N VAL A 17 9.84 9.41 14.87
CA VAL A 17 8.47 9.27 14.34
C VAL A 17 7.45 9.29 15.46
N GLY A 18 6.38 10.04 15.26
CA GLY A 18 5.17 10.02 16.08
C GLY A 18 4.05 9.26 15.39
N ALA A 19 3.06 8.82 16.18
CA ALA A 19 1.82 8.31 15.63
C ALA A 19 0.59 8.73 16.45
N VAL A 20 -0.52 9.00 15.74
CA VAL A 20 -1.85 9.23 16.30
C VAL A 20 -2.90 8.42 15.55
N ASP A 21 -3.97 8.01 16.23
CA ASP A 21 -5.13 7.38 15.61
C ASP A 21 -6.29 8.38 15.59
N VAL A 22 -6.95 8.50 14.43
CA VAL A 22 -8.11 9.35 14.22
C VAL A 22 -9.28 8.47 13.82
N GLU A 23 -10.38 8.56 14.57
CA GLU A 23 -11.65 7.93 14.24
C GLU A 23 -12.77 8.95 14.35
N VAL A 24 -13.26 9.46 13.22
CA VAL A 24 -14.26 10.54 13.19
C VAL A 24 -15.59 10.05 12.58
N PRO A 25 -16.74 10.53 13.06
CA PRO A 25 -18.04 10.23 12.45
C PRO A 25 -18.12 10.73 11.01
N VAL A 26 -18.72 9.94 10.13
CA VAL A 26 -19.01 10.34 8.74
C VAL A 26 -19.92 11.57 8.71
N SER A 27 -20.82 11.72 9.68
CA SER A 27 -21.69 12.89 9.82
C SER A 27 -20.93 14.20 10.11
N ALA A 28 -19.66 14.14 10.53
CA ALA A 28 -18.80 15.31 10.71
C ALA A 28 -18.10 15.74 9.40
N LEU A 29 -18.26 14.98 8.31
CA LEU A 29 -17.54 15.14 7.04
C LEU A 29 -18.50 15.45 5.90
N VAL A 30 -18.03 16.24 4.93
CA VAL A 30 -18.73 16.39 3.65
C VAL A 30 -18.35 15.20 2.78
N SER A 31 -19.28 14.26 2.61
CA SER A 31 -19.01 13.07 1.80
C SER A 31 -18.81 13.46 0.33
N PRO A 32 -17.70 13.05 -0.32
CA PRO A 32 -17.44 13.43 -1.70
C PRO A 32 -18.35 12.70 -2.69
N SER A 33 -18.97 11.58 -2.30
CA SER A 33 -19.91 10.84 -3.14
C SER A 33 -21.00 10.23 -2.26
N PRO A 34 -22.18 9.86 -2.78
CA PRO A 34 -23.19 9.15 -2.02
C PRO A 34 -22.61 7.88 -1.35
N PRO A 35 -23.02 7.55 -0.10
CA PRO A 35 -22.58 6.31 0.54
C PRO A 35 -22.93 5.09 -0.34
N PRO A 36 -21.96 4.20 -0.60
CA PRO A 36 -22.22 3.01 -1.41
C PRO A 36 -23.09 1.99 -0.65
N GLU A 37 -23.62 1.00 -1.38
CA GLU A 37 -24.27 -0.15 -0.77
C GLU A 37 -23.32 -0.83 0.25
N GLY A 38 -23.84 -1.16 1.44
CA GLY A 38 -23.06 -1.74 2.54
C GLY A 38 -22.34 -0.72 3.44
N ALA A 39 -22.38 0.58 3.11
CA ALA A 39 -21.77 1.62 3.97
C ALA A 39 -22.64 2.06 5.15
N ALA A 40 -23.91 1.62 5.23
CA ALA A 40 -24.83 2.00 6.30
C ALA A 40 -24.30 1.63 7.71
N ASP A 41 -23.55 0.53 7.80
CA ASP A 41 -22.93 0.04 9.04
C ASP A 41 -21.52 0.62 9.30
N ILE A 42 -21.10 1.62 8.49
CA ILE A 42 -19.80 2.30 8.60
C ILE A 42 -20.02 3.79 8.93
N PRO A 43 -20.47 4.12 10.16
CA PRO A 43 -20.75 5.49 10.58
C PRO A 43 -19.50 6.32 10.89
N THR A 44 -18.29 5.75 10.80
CA THR A 44 -17.02 6.43 11.11
C THR A 44 -15.93 6.12 10.08
N VAL A 45 -14.92 6.98 9.95
CA VAL A 45 -13.66 6.69 9.25
C VAL A 45 -12.48 6.63 10.22
N LEU A 46 -11.58 5.67 10.03
CA LEU A 46 -10.47 5.34 10.92
C LEU A 46 -9.17 5.35 10.13
N PHE A 47 -8.19 6.07 10.65
CA PHE A 47 -6.85 6.10 10.08
C PHE A 47 -5.79 6.38 11.14
N ARG A 48 -4.57 5.97 10.87
CA ARG A 48 -3.38 6.34 11.63
C ARG A 48 -2.56 7.35 10.87
N ILE A 49 -2.00 8.34 11.56
CA ILE A 49 -1.03 9.27 10.98
C ILE A 49 0.35 8.97 11.58
N PHE A 50 1.34 8.68 10.75
CA PHE A 50 2.77 8.66 11.09
C PHE A 50 3.40 9.97 10.67
N TYR A 51 4.19 10.61 11.52
CA TYR A 51 4.72 11.94 11.25
C TYR A 51 6.09 12.22 11.91
N PRO A 52 6.88 13.16 11.37
CA PRO A 52 8.16 13.57 11.97
C PRO A 52 7.95 14.26 13.32
N VAL A 53 8.73 13.94 14.36
CA VAL A 53 8.58 14.56 15.69
C VAL A 53 9.84 15.26 16.16
N VAL A 54 9.68 16.17 17.12
CA VAL A 54 10.79 16.90 17.72
C VAL A 54 11.86 15.93 18.27
N PRO A 55 13.17 16.21 18.12
CA PRO A 55 14.25 15.29 18.49
C PRO A 55 14.21 14.83 19.96
N GLU A 56 13.70 15.68 20.84
CA GLU A 56 13.61 15.44 22.29
C GLU A 56 12.47 14.49 22.65
N SER A 57 11.63 14.08 21.68
CA SER A 57 10.51 13.18 21.89
C SER A 57 10.95 11.89 22.57
N ARG A 58 10.28 11.58 23.69
CA ARG A 58 10.39 10.38 24.50
C ARG A 58 8.98 9.95 24.90
N GLY A 59 8.77 8.67 25.18
CA GLY A 59 7.50 8.19 25.72
C GLY A 59 7.10 6.82 25.22
N THR A 60 5.82 6.51 25.37
CA THR A 60 5.25 5.21 25.02
C THR A 60 5.24 5.02 23.51
N ARG A 61 5.83 3.91 23.06
CA ARG A 61 5.75 3.45 21.67
C ARG A 61 4.39 2.84 21.38
N VAL A 62 3.96 2.93 20.13
CA VAL A 62 2.66 2.39 19.71
C VAL A 62 2.76 0.87 19.58
N SER A 63 1.77 0.14 20.10
CA SER A 63 1.67 -1.30 19.89
C SER A 63 1.45 -1.64 18.42
N TRP A 64 2.10 -2.68 17.93
CA TRP A 64 1.89 -3.17 16.56
C TRP A 64 0.52 -3.82 16.40
N LEU A 65 0.08 -4.63 17.36
CA LEU A 65 -1.31 -5.09 17.39
C LEU A 65 -2.23 -3.97 17.90
N PRO A 66 -3.28 -3.57 17.15
CA PRO A 66 -4.23 -2.57 17.64
C PRO A 66 -4.98 -3.06 18.87
N ALA A 67 -5.41 -2.11 19.72
CA ALA A 67 -6.30 -2.43 20.83
C ALA A 67 -7.74 -2.65 20.31
N PRO A 68 -8.49 -3.62 20.87
CA PRO A 68 -8.07 -4.65 21.83
C PRO A 68 -7.25 -5.76 21.14
N GLN A 69 -6.03 -5.99 21.64
CA GLN A 69 -5.06 -6.88 20.97
C GLN A 69 -5.55 -8.33 20.89
N ARG A 70 -6.29 -8.82 21.89
CA ARG A 70 -6.81 -10.21 21.92
C ARG A 70 -7.68 -10.52 20.71
N LEU A 71 -8.51 -9.57 20.26
CA LEU A 71 -9.35 -9.76 19.08
C LEU A 71 -8.50 -9.82 17.81
N HIS A 72 -7.49 -8.98 17.70
CA HIS A 72 -6.59 -8.99 16.54
C HIS A 72 -5.76 -10.27 16.46
N VAL A 73 -5.29 -10.80 17.60
CA VAL A 73 -4.63 -12.11 17.64
C VAL A 73 -5.56 -13.21 17.14
N ALA A 74 -6.80 -13.26 17.65
CA ALA A 74 -7.78 -14.25 17.23
C ALA A 74 -8.10 -14.13 15.72
N ALA A 75 -8.30 -12.90 15.25
CA ALA A 75 -8.57 -12.63 13.85
C ALA A 75 -7.39 -12.95 12.94
N TYR A 76 -6.14 -12.69 13.35
CA TYR A 76 -4.96 -13.12 12.59
C TYR A 76 -4.83 -14.65 12.56
N ALA A 77 -5.18 -15.34 13.65
CA ALA A 77 -5.18 -16.81 13.66
C ALA A 77 -6.28 -17.41 12.76
N GLU A 78 -7.46 -16.79 12.72
CA GLU A 78 -8.54 -17.17 11.81
C GLU A 78 -8.22 -16.81 10.35
N PHE A 79 -7.62 -15.64 10.15
CA PHE A 79 -7.11 -15.18 8.86
C PHE A 79 -6.10 -16.19 8.34
N VAL A 80 -5.00 -16.46 9.03
CA VAL A 80 -3.97 -17.41 8.58
C VAL A 80 -4.47 -18.86 8.46
N GLY A 81 -5.68 -19.19 8.91
CA GLY A 81 -6.28 -20.52 8.71
C GLY A 81 -5.69 -21.54 9.69
N ALA A 82 -6.11 -21.47 10.95
CA ALA A 82 -5.71 -22.45 11.96
C ALA A 82 -6.26 -23.86 11.63
N GLY A 83 -5.49 -24.67 10.91
CA GLY A 83 -5.61 -26.12 10.93
C GLY A 83 -5.33 -26.66 12.34
N SER A 84 -5.96 -27.78 12.71
CA SER A 84 -5.96 -28.35 14.08
C SER A 84 -4.57 -28.64 14.68
N ARG A 85 -3.49 -28.63 13.88
CA ARG A 85 -2.10 -28.82 14.34
C ARG A 85 -1.33 -27.53 14.65
N LEU A 86 -1.80 -26.37 14.16
CA LEU A 86 -1.17 -25.07 14.45
C LEU A 86 -1.49 -24.56 15.87
N ALA A 87 -2.53 -25.11 16.50
CA ALA A 87 -2.99 -24.72 17.83
C ALA A 87 -1.94 -24.91 18.95
N SER A 88 -0.99 -25.86 18.81
CA SER A 88 0.07 -26.05 19.82
C SER A 88 1.25 -25.08 19.65
N ALA A 89 1.65 -24.75 18.41
CA ALA A 89 2.69 -23.75 18.12
C ALA A 89 2.20 -22.30 18.36
N LEU A 90 0.92 -22.05 18.10
CA LEU A 90 0.20 -20.81 18.44
C LEU A 90 0.00 -20.60 19.95
N SER A 91 0.44 -21.50 20.83
CA SER A 91 0.45 -21.20 22.27
C SER A 91 1.64 -20.30 22.66
N PHE A 92 2.70 -20.26 21.83
CA PHE A 92 3.93 -19.50 22.08
C PHE A 92 3.99 -18.16 21.33
N LEU A 93 3.57 -18.09 20.06
CA LEU A 93 3.63 -16.88 19.22
C LEU A 93 2.74 -15.69 19.68
N PRO A 94 1.48 -15.89 20.09
CA PRO A 94 0.59 -14.79 20.45
C PRO A 94 1.07 -13.96 21.63
N ARG A 95 1.69 -14.59 22.64
CA ARG A 95 2.19 -13.88 23.82
C ARG A 95 3.23 -12.83 23.42
N HIS A 96 4.15 -13.17 22.53
CA HIS A 96 5.24 -12.28 22.14
C HIS A 96 4.79 -11.13 21.20
N LEU A 97 3.81 -11.37 20.32
CA LEU A 97 3.24 -10.34 19.44
C LEU A 97 2.54 -9.20 20.21
N HIS A 98 2.02 -9.48 21.42
CA HIS A 98 1.44 -8.46 22.30
C HIS A 98 2.45 -7.39 22.74
N TRP A 99 3.74 -7.73 22.80
CA TRP A 99 4.82 -6.83 23.22
C TRP A 99 5.58 -6.20 22.05
N THR A 100 5.29 -6.61 20.81
CA THR A 100 5.84 -5.98 19.61
C THR A 100 5.33 -4.55 19.50
N SER A 101 6.26 -3.59 19.47
CA SER A 101 5.97 -2.17 19.32
C SER A 101 6.51 -1.64 18.00
N ILE A 102 5.76 -0.71 17.44
CA ILE A 102 6.18 0.11 16.31
C ILE A 102 7.16 1.16 16.86
N PRO A 103 8.30 1.45 16.21
CA PRO A 103 9.25 2.50 16.59
C PRO A 103 8.71 3.94 16.48
N ALA A 104 7.42 4.16 16.74
CA ALA A 104 6.74 5.45 16.68
C ALA A 104 6.17 5.83 18.07
N TYR A 105 6.38 7.07 18.49
CA TYR A 105 5.94 7.61 19.78
C TYR A 105 4.48 8.07 19.70
N LYS A 106 3.65 7.57 20.62
CA LYS A 106 2.24 7.94 20.66
C LYS A 106 2.06 9.41 21.05
N ASN A 107 1.22 10.15 20.31
CA ASN A 107 0.82 11.53 20.64
C ASN A 107 1.99 12.53 20.79
N ALA A 108 3.16 12.23 20.20
CA ALA A 108 4.33 13.09 20.29
C ALA A 108 4.16 14.40 19.50
N THR A 109 4.97 15.40 19.84
CA THR A 109 4.89 16.73 19.22
C THR A 109 5.50 16.70 17.81
N LEU A 110 4.71 17.11 16.82
CA LEU A 110 5.12 17.28 15.43
C LEU A 110 6.32 18.23 15.35
N SER A 111 7.36 17.82 14.61
CA SER A 111 8.49 18.69 14.32
C SER A 111 8.05 19.77 13.33
N PRO A 112 8.52 21.03 13.45
CA PRO A 112 8.50 21.93 12.31
C PRO A 112 9.38 21.33 11.19
N PRO A 113 9.05 21.53 9.91
CA PRO A 113 9.93 21.11 8.83
C PRO A 113 11.25 21.88 8.87
N ARG A 114 12.39 21.17 8.84
CA ARG A 114 13.70 21.82 8.66
C ARG A 114 13.83 22.26 7.20
N ASP A 115 14.37 23.46 7.00
CA ASP A 115 14.81 23.94 5.68
C ASP A 115 13.71 24.11 4.62
N ARG A 116 12.48 24.45 5.04
CA ARG A 116 11.35 24.72 4.11
C ARG A 116 10.81 26.13 4.20
N ALA A 117 10.71 26.80 3.06
CA ALA A 117 10.13 28.14 2.94
C ALA A 117 8.59 28.16 3.16
N ASP A 118 7.90 27.04 2.96
CA ASP A 118 6.44 26.89 3.06
C ASP A 118 5.94 26.29 4.39
N ALA A 119 6.86 25.81 5.24
CA ALA A 119 6.60 25.19 6.55
C ALA A 119 5.57 24.04 6.56
N ARG A 120 5.31 23.36 5.43
CA ARG A 120 4.35 22.25 5.31
C ARG A 120 5.02 20.91 4.99
N TRP A 121 4.48 19.82 5.55
CA TRP A 121 4.97 18.47 5.34
C TRP A 121 4.32 17.80 4.12
N PRO A 122 5.09 17.16 3.23
CA PRO A 122 4.55 16.28 2.20
C PRO A 122 3.68 15.22 2.87
N THR A 123 2.48 15.03 2.35
CA THR A 123 1.49 14.15 2.99
C THR A 123 1.08 13.06 2.02
N MET A 124 1.18 11.82 2.47
CA MET A 124 0.86 10.61 1.74
C MET A 124 -0.37 9.93 2.35
N ILE A 125 -1.27 9.42 1.50
CA ILE A 125 -2.31 8.48 1.90
C ILE A 125 -1.91 7.11 1.39
N PHE A 126 -1.80 6.13 2.30
CA PHE A 126 -1.36 4.78 2.02
C PHE A 126 -2.49 3.76 2.27
N SER A 127 -3.00 3.11 1.21
CA SER A 127 -4.02 2.06 1.33
C SER A 127 -3.40 0.66 1.44
N HIS A 128 -3.90 -0.14 2.39
CA HIS A 128 -3.42 -1.48 2.67
C HIS A 128 -3.98 -2.53 1.70
N GLY A 129 -3.27 -3.66 1.56
CA GLY A 129 -3.74 -4.85 0.84
C GLY A 129 -4.77 -5.68 1.62
N LEU A 130 -5.15 -6.85 1.07
CA LEU A 130 -6.00 -7.83 1.75
C LEU A 130 -5.36 -8.30 3.06
N GLY A 131 -6.16 -8.52 4.10
CA GLY A 131 -5.71 -8.87 5.45
C GLY A 131 -4.98 -7.74 6.19
N GLY A 132 -4.66 -6.64 5.51
CA GLY A 132 -3.97 -5.50 6.07
C GLY A 132 -4.85 -4.64 6.98
N ASN A 133 -4.22 -3.72 7.70
CA ASN A 133 -4.86 -2.67 8.49
C ASN A 133 -3.92 -1.46 8.61
N ARG A 134 -4.30 -0.47 9.43
CA ARG A 134 -3.50 0.76 9.63
C ARG A 134 -2.10 0.55 10.24
N ASN A 135 -1.79 -0.65 10.74
CA ASN A 135 -0.49 -1.01 11.34
C ASN A 135 0.35 -1.96 10.48
N THR A 136 -0.24 -2.65 9.50
CA THR A 136 0.46 -3.65 8.67
C THR A 136 1.68 -3.07 7.96
N TYR A 137 1.59 -1.81 7.52
CA TYR A 137 2.67 -1.11 6.81
C TYR A 137 3.40 -0.09 7.69
N SER A 138 3.30 -0.23 9.01
CA SER A 138 3.89 0.72 9.98
C SER A 138 5.40 0.90 9.84
N HIS A 139 6.13 -0.11 9.37
CA HIS A 139 7.55 0.04 9.08
C HIS A 139 7.77 0.92 7.84
N PHE A 140 7.07 0.67 6.73
CA PHE A 140 7.16 1.49 5.53
C PHE A 140 6.71 2.94 5.80
N ALA A 141 5.55 3.12 6.44
CA ALA A 141 4.99 4.43 6.78
C ALA A 141 5.88 5.19 7.76
N GLY A 142 6.36 4.53 8.81
CA GLY A 142 7.26 5.14 9.78
C GLY A 142 8.63 5.48 9.19
N SER A 143 9.19 4.64 8.31
CA SER A 143 10.42 4.97 7.59
C SER A 143 10.23 6.25 6.77
N LEU A 144 9.19 6.37 5.95
CA LEU A 144 8.91 7.60 5.21
C LEU A 144 8.73 8.82 6.14
N ALA A 145 8.05 8.65 7.27
CA ALA A 145 7.94 9.69 8.29
C ALA A 145 9.28 10.10 8.90
N SER A 146 10.20 9.16 9.11
CA SER A 146 11.55 9.48 9.59
C SER A 146 12.35 10.31 8.59
N TYR A 147 11.97 10.31 7.30
CA TYR A 147 12.57 11.10 6.23
C TYR A 147 11.79 12.39 5.92
N GLY A 148 10.76 12.72 6.71
CA GLY A 148 10.04 13.99 6.57
C GLY A 148 8.75 13.91 5.74
N VAL A 149 8.05 12.78 5.73
CA VAL A 149 6.74 12.63 5.08
C VAL A 149 5.65 12.31 6.11
N VAL A 150 4.55 13.04 6.14
CA VAL A 150 3.38 12.63 6.93
C VAL A 150 2.67 11.50 6.18
N VAL A 151 2.55 10.31 6.78
CA VAL A 151 1.90 9.15 6.15
C VAL A 151 0.61 8.80 6.87
N VAL A 152 -0.50 8.89 6.16
CA VAL A 152 -1.85 8.56 6.62
C VAL A 152 -2.20 7.17 6.14
N CYS A 153 -2.49 6.25 7.07
CA CYS A 153 -2.85 4.87 6.80
C CYS A 153 -4.30 4.62 7.23
N PRO A 154 -5.28 4.70 6.31
CA PRO A 154 -6.65 4.28 6.57
C PRO A 154 -6.76 2.81 6.94
N GLU A 155 -7.74 2.49 7.76
CA GLU A 155 -8.21 1.12 7.96
C GLU A 155 -9.58 0.97 7.30
N HIS A 156 -9.62 0.13 6.26
CA HIS A 156 -10.83 -0.05 5.47
C HIS A 156 -11.84 -0.97 6.17
N ARG A 157 -13.12 -0.57 6.16
CA ARG A 157 -14.23 -1.32 6.79
C ARG A 157 -15.08 -2.08 5.76
N ASP A 158 -14.45 -2.41 4.65
CA ASP A 158 -15.00 -3.13 3.51
C ASP A 158 -14.92 -4.67 3.67
N GLY A 159 -14.54 -5.15 4.86
CA GLY A 159 -14.29 -6.58 5.13
C GLY A 159 -13.00 -7.11 4.50
N SER A 160 -12.12 -6.25 3.97
CA SER A 160 -10.81 -6.69 3.45
C SER A 160 -9.71 -6.74 4.51
N ALA A 161 -9.88 -6.03 5.64
CA ALA A 161 -8.95 -6.09 6.76
C ALA A 161 -9.12 -7.40 7.53
N ALA A 162 -8.03 -7.94 8.09
CA ALA A 162 -8.11 -9.14 8.94
C ALA A 162 -9.09 -8.94 10.12
N LEU A 163 -9.12 -7.72 10.64
CA LEU A 163 -10.10 -7.24 11.59
C LEU A 163 -10.15 -5.72 11.51
N SER A 164 -11.35 -5.14 11.57
CA SER A 164 -11.53 -3.74 11.93
C SER A 164 -12.63 -3.58 12.98
N MET A 165 -12.69 -2.41 13.59
CA MET A 165 -13.68 -2.07 14.59
C MET A 165 -14.25 -0.68 14.32
N VAL A 166 -15.55 -0.54 14.56
CA VAL A 166 -16.30 0.70 14.43
C VAL A 166 -16.75 1.12 15.81
N ARG A 167 -16.27 2.26 16.31
CA ARG A 167 -16.78 2.83 17.57
C ARG A 167 -18.20 3.35 17.37
N SER A 168 -19.03 3.13 18.39
CA SER A 168 -20.38 3.69 18.42
C SER A 168 -20.31 5.21 18.57
N VAL A 169 -20.99 5.91 17.67
CA VAL A 169 -21.18 7.36 17.74
C VAL A 169 -22.12 7.77 18.88
N GLU A 170 -23.00 6.85 19.33
CA GLU A 170 -24.00 7.11 20.38
C GLU A 170 -23.53 6.67 21.78
N LYS A 171 -22.81 5.54 21.87
CA LYS A 171 -22.45 4.90 23.15
C LYS A 171 -20.95 4.82 23.31
N GLN A 172 -20.37 5.75 24.08
CA GLN A 172 -18.94 5.77 24.37
C GLN A 172 -18.45 4.42 24.90
N GLY A 173 -17.30 3.97 24.38
CA GLY A 173 -16.67 2.70 24.77
C GLY A 173 -17.28 1.45 24.13
N LYS A 174 -18.39 1.55 23.41
CA LYS A 174 -18.94 0.44 22.62
C LYS A 174 -18.37 0.45 21.21
N SER A 175 -18.05 -0.73 20.69
CA SER A 175 -17.56 -0.91 19.32
C SER A 175 -18.16 -2.17 18.71
N THR A 176 -18.38 -2.14 17.40
CA THR A 176 -18.80 -3.29 16.60
C THR A 176 -17.62 -3.79 15.77
N THR A 177 -17.49 -5.10 15.62
CA THR A 177 -16.45 -5.73 14.82
C THR A 177 -16.86 -5.79 13.35
N VAL A 178 -15.92 -5.47 12.46
CA VAL A 178 -16.00 -5.76 11.02
C VAL A 178 -15.03 -6.90 10.73
N PRO A 179 -15.51 -8.15 10.55
CA PRO A 179 -14.64 -9.30 10.31
C PRO A 179 -14.10 -9.32 8.88
N TYR A 180 -13.04 -10.11 8.67
CA TYR A 180 -12.55 -10.40 7.33
C TYR A 180 -13.59 -11.22 6.54
N ILE A 181 -13.91 -10.77 5.32
CA ILE A 181 -14.74 -11.50 4.38
C ILE A 181 -13.81 -12.27 3.45
N ARG A 182 -13.70 -13.57 3.69
CA ARG A 182 -12.92 -14.48 2.84
C ARG A 182 -13.65 -14.69 1.52
N LEU A 183 -13.05 -14.19 0.45
CA LEU A 183 -13.54 -14.39 -0.92
C LEU A 183 -12.50 -15.21 -1.70
N PRO A 184 -12.95 -16.18 -2.52
CA PRO A 184 -12.10 -16.85 -3.49
C PRO A 184 -11.40 -15.87 -4.45
N HIS A 185 -10.43 -16.39 -5.18
CA HIS A 185 -9.68 -15.67 -6.22
C HIS A 185 -10.02 -16.21 -7.62
N ASP A 186 -11.15 -16.89 -7.76
CA ASP A 186 -11.60 -17.39 -9.06
C ASP A 186 -12.24 -16.26 -9.89
N SER A 187 -11.97 -16.26 -11.19
CA SER A 187 -12.48 -15.29 -12.16
C SER A 187 -13.96 -15.52 -12.50
N THR A 188 -14.85 -15.29 -11.53
CA THR A 188 -16.30 -15.37 -11.72
C THR A 188 -16.99 -14.01 -11.53
N PRO A 189 -18.13 -13.75 -12.22
CA PRO A 189 -18.93 -12.53 -12.03
C PRO A 189 -19.27 -12.23 -10.57
N GLU A 190 -19.58 -13.27 -9.79
CA GLU A 190 -19.95 -13.14 -8.38
C GLU A 190 -18.77 -12.68 -7.52
N ILE A 191 -17.57 -13.20 -7.78
CA ILE A 191 -16.34 -12.80 -7.08
C ILE A 191 -15.93 -11.38 -7.47
N TRP A 192 -16.00 -11.03 -8.76
CA TRP A 192 -15.76 -9.65 -9.20
C TRP A 192 -16.73 -8.68 -8.55
N GLU A 193 -18.02 -9.00 -8.48
CA GLU A 193 -18.98 -8.11 -7.84
C GLU A 193 -18.73 -8.00 -6.32
N ALA A 194 -18.34 -9.09 -5.66
CA ALA A 194 -17.93 -9.05 -4.27
C ALA A 194 -16.70 -8.14 -4.06
N ARG A 195 -15.68 -8.20 -4.93
CA ARG A 195 -14.52 -7.29 -4.90
C ARG A 195 -14.89 -5.86 -5.27
N ASN A 196 -15.83 -5.65 -6.19
CA ASN A 196 -16.36 -4.33 -6.52
C ASN A 196 -17.04 -3.71 -5.30
N LYS A 197 -17.83 -4.46 -4.52
CA LYS A 197 -18.41 -3.98 -3.25
C LYS A 197 -17.33 -3.51 -2.28
N GLN A 198 -16.24 -4.27 -2.13
CA GLN A 198 -15.11 -3.86 -1.31
C GLN A 198 -14.49 -2.55 -1.82
N LEU A 199 -14.25 -2.48 -3.13
CA LEU A 199 -13.64 -1.33 -3.78
C LEU A 199 -14.50 -0.06 -3.68
N ARG A 200 -15.83 -0.16 -3.80
CA ARG A 200 -16.77 0.98 -3.61
C ARG A 200 -16.59 1.60 -2.22
N ILE A 201 -16.56 0.78 -1.17
CA ILE A 201 -16.37 1.23 0.21
C ILE A 201 -14.98 1.85 0.38
N ARG A 202 -13.92 1.21 -0.12
CA ARG A 202 -12.54 1.73 -0.04
C ARG A 202 -12.41 3.13 -0.66
N LEU A 203 -12.96 3.32 -1.86
CA LEU A 203 -12.90 4.60 -2.57
C LEU A 203 -13.68 5.69 -1.83
N TRP A 204 -14.86 5.35 -1.31
CA TRP A 204 -15.67 6.25 -0.49
C TRP A 204 -14.95 6.66 0.80
N GLU A 205 -14.38 5.70 1.53
CA GLU A 205 -13.58 5.96 2.73
C GLU A 205 -12.35 6.81 2.44
N LEU A 206 -11.63 6.59 1.32
CA LEU A 206 -10.49 7.42 0.93
C LEU A 206 -10.91 8.87 0.67
N GLY A 207 -12.06 9.08 0.05
CA GLY A 207 -12.62 10.41 -0.12
C GLY A 207 -12.96 11.09 1.20
N LEU A 208 -13.57 10.35 2.14
CA LEU A 208 -13.86 10.85 3.49
C LEU A 208 -12.59 11.12 4.30
N VAL A 209 -11.56 10.27 4.18
CA VAL A 209 -10.26 10.50 4.81
C VAL A 209 -9.62 11.77 4.26
N PHE A 210 -9.66 12.00 2.94
CA PHE A 210 -9.12 13.23 2.36
C PHE A 210 -9.85 14.49 2.85
N GLU A 211 -11.18 14.42 2.99
CA GLU A 211 -11.97 15.48 3.62
C GLU A 211 -11.58 15.71 5.09
N ALA A 212 -11.40 14.63 5.86
CA ALA A 212 -10.95 14.73 7.26
C ALA A 212 -9.56 15.37 7.37
N LEU A 213 -8.62 15.02 6.48
CA LEU A 213 -7.29 15.64 6.44
C LEU A 213 -7.35 17.11 6.05
N THR A 214 -8.22 17.47 5.11
CA THR A 214 -8.45 18.87 4.70
C THR A 214 -8.94 19.71 5.87
N LYS A 215 -9.95 19.22 6.59
CA LYS A 215 -10.47 19.86 7.81
C LYS A 215 -9.45 19.91 8.95
N LEU A 216 -8.64 18.86 9.09
CA LEU A 216 -7.57 18.78 10.08
C LEU A 216 -6.50 19.86 9.82
N ASP A 217 -6.08 20.03 8.56
CA ASP A 217 -5.14 21.08 8.16
C ASP A 217 -5.74 22.48 8.30
N GLN A 218 -7.04 22.64 8.06
CA GLN A 218 -7.74 23.91 8.26
C GLN A 218 -7.97 24.27 9.73
N GLY A 219 -7.73 23.34 10.67
CA GLY A 219 -7.97 23.55 12.09
C GLY A 219 -9.47 23.57 12.47
N ASP A 220 -10.31 22.84 11.72
CA ASP A 220 -11.76 22.74 11.94
C ASP A 220 -12.06 22.17 13.34
N GLN A 221 -12.53 23.04 14.24
CA GLN A 221 -12.81 22.66 15.63
C GLN A 221 -13.85 21.54 15.77
N PRO A 222 -14.96 21.52 15.00
CA PRO A 222 -15.91 20.41 15.03
C PRO A 222 -15.25 19.06 14.71
N LEU A 223 -14.42 18.98 13.67
CA LEU A 223 -13.69 17.76 13.35
C LEU A 223 -12.75 17.36 14.50
N LEU A 224 -11.92 18.28 14.98
CA LEU A 224 -10.93 18.02 16.04
C LEU A 224 -11.58 17.49 17.33
N GLN A 225 -12.78 17.97 17.66
CA GLN A 225 -13.56 17.54 18.83
C GLN A 225 -14.33 16.23 18.58
N SER A 226 -14.55 15.84 17.33
CA SER A 226 -15.33 14.65 16.97
C SER A 226 -14.56 13.33 17.05
N ASN A 227 -13.25 13.36 17.30
CA ASN A 227 -12.43 12.15 17.36
C ASN A 227 -12.90 11.22 18.49
N LEU A 228 -13.41 10.05 18.12
CA LEU A 228 -13.90 9.03 19.04
C LEU A 228 -12.76 8.23 19.69
N ASN A 229 -11.53 8.36 19.18
CA ASN A 229 -10.37 7.77 19.82
C ASN A 229 -9.88 8.61 21.00
N THR A 230 -10.42 8.31 22.18
CA THR A 230 -10.07 8.96 23.46
C THR A 230 -8.61 8.84 23.86
N SER A 231 -7.83 7.98 23.21
CA SER A 231 -6.41 7.81 23.49
C SER A 231 -5.52 8.78 22.72
N THR A 232 -6.09 9.52 21.77
CA THR A 232 -5.46 10.62 21.04
C THR A 232 -6.00 11.93 21.57
N LEU A 233 -5.10 12.77 22.09
CA LEU A 233 -5.46 14.03 22.72
C LEU A 233 -5.85 15.07 21.67
N HIS A 234 -6.78 15.97 21.99
CA HIS A 234 -7.14 17.08 21.12
C HIS A 234 -5.91 17.91 20.69
N ALA A 235 -4.99 18.18 21.63
CA ALA A 235 -3.74 18.88 21.34
C ALA A 235 -2.89 18.16 20.27
N SER A 236 -2.86 16.82 20.30
CA SER A 236 -2.14 15.99 19.33
C SER A 236 -2.76 15.99 17.93
N LEU A 237 -4.03 16.42 17.79
CA LEU A 237 -4.65 16.66 16.49
C LEU A 237 -4.47 18.11 16.04
N SER A 238 -4.60 19.07 16.96
CA SER A 238 -4.49 20.49 16.65
C SER A 238 -3.15 20.90 16.03
N GLN A 239 -2.08 20.15 16.30
CA GLN A 239 -0.74 20.38 15.72
C GLN A 239 -0.66 20.21 14.20
N PHE A 240 -1.66 19.57 13.58
CA PHE A 240 -1.70 19.43 12.12
C PHE A 240 -2.30 20.64 11.41
N THR A 241 -2.77 21.65 12.15
CA THR A 241 -3.28 22.89 11.56
C THR A 241 -2.18 23.58 10.76
N SER A 242 -2.45 23.80 9.46
CA SER A 242 -1.53 24.39 8.49
C SER A 242 -0.20 23.65 8.32
N ALA A 243 -0.18 22.34 8.60
CA ALA A 243 1.04 21.54 8.60
C ALA A 243 1.16 20.60 7.39
N LEU A 244 0.08 20.34 6.65
CA LEU A 244 0.02 19.30 5.62
C LEU A 244 0.06 19.91 4.21
N ASP A 245 0.95 19.47 3.33
CA ASP A 245 1.01 19.91 1.93
C ASP A 245 -0.04 19.16 1.09
N ILE A 246 -1.32 19.48 1.32
CA ILE A 246 -2.49 18.83 0.70
C ILE A 246 -3.52 19.79 0.12
N LEU A 247 -3.43 21.09 0.41
CA LEU A 247 -4.45 22.06 -0.04
C LEU A 247 -4.22 22.55 -1.47
N ALA A 248 -2.98 22.45 -1.96
CA ALA A 248 -2.66 22.78 -3.34
C ALA A 248 -2.87 21.56 -4.26
N PRO A 249 -3.55 21.74 -5.41
CA PRO A 249 -3.79 20.67 -6.38
C PRO A 249 -2.52 19.90 -6.74
N GLY A 250 -2.61 18.57 -6.79
CA GLY A 250 -1.51 17.70 -7.20
C GLY A 250 -0.39 17.49 -6.17
N LYS A 251 -0.45 18.06 -4.97
CA LYS A 251 0.56 17.90 -3.90
C LYS A 251 0.47 16.60 -3.08
N ALA A 252 -0.73 16.21 -2.65
CA ALA A 252 -0.96 14.98 -1.89
C ALA A 252 -0.47 13.74 -2.68
N ILE A 253 0.21 12.86 -1.97
CA ILE A 253 0.81 11.63 -2.51
C ILE A 253 -0.16 10.48 -2.28
N PHE A 254 -0.43 9.69 -3.31
CA PHE A 254 -1.30 8.51 -3.20
C PHE A 254 -0.46 7.24 -3.36
N ALA A 255 -0.55 6.35 -2.37
CA ALA A 255 0.24 5.14 -2.34
C ALA A 255 -0.58 3.93 -1.88
N GLY A 256 -0.20 2.73 -2.29
CA GLY A 256 -0.82 1.53 -1.77
C GLY A 256 -0.07 0.26 -2.11
N HIS A 257 -0.46 -0.82 -1.45
CA HIS A 257 0.11 -2.16 -1.67
C HIS A 257 -0.97 -3.17 -2.07
N SER A 258 -0.68 -4.05 -3.04
CA SER A 258 -1.59 -5.12 -3.47
C SER A 258 -2.98 -4.56 -3.80
N PHE A 259 -4.04 -4.98 -3.11
CA PHE A 259 -5.38 -4.42 -3.29
C PHE A 259 -5.43 -2.90 -3.06
N GLY A 260 -4.62 -2.36 -2.14
CA GLY A 260 -4.49 -0.93 -1.92
C GLY A 260 -3.86 -0.17 -3.09
N ALA A 261 -2.92 -0.80 -3.83
CA ALA A 261 -2.37 -0.20 -5.05
C ALA A 261 -3.43 -0.14 -6.17
N ALA A 262 -4.18 -1.23 -6.36
CA ALA A 262 -5.32 -1.25 -7.27
C ALA A 262 -6.39 -0.22 -6.87
N THR A 263 -6.64 -0.06 -5.57
CA THR A 263 -7.54 0.96 -5.02
C THR A 263 -7.09 2.36 -5.42
N MET A 264 -5.80 2.68 -5.33
CA MET A 264 -5.26 3.99 -5.73
C MET A 264 -5.39 4.23 -7.22
N VAL A 265 -5.11 3.24 -8.07
CA VAL A 265 -5.34 3.35 -9.51
C VAL A 265 -6.82 3.67 -9.80
N GLN A 266 -7.73 2.93 -9.18
CA GLN A 266 -9.16 3.14 -9.36
C GLN A 266 -9.60 4.53 -8.85
N LEU A 267 -9.12 4.98 -7.69
CA LEU A 267 -9.43 6.29 -7.11
C LEU A 267 -9.02 7.42 -8.05
N LEU A 268 -7.76 7.38 -8.52
CA LEU A 268 -7.21 8.41 -9.40
C LEU A 268 -8.00 8.50 -10.70
N LYS A 269 -8.29 7.36 -11.35
CA LYS A 269 -9.05 7.35 -12.61
C LYS A 269 -10.52 7.76 -12.41
N SER A 270 -11.18 7.27 -11.36
CA SER A 270 -12.59 7.60 -11.07
C SER A 270 -12.80 9.06 -10.71
N THR A 271 -11.77 9.72 -10.17
CA THR A 271 -11.84 11.13 -9.80
C THR A 271 -11.45 12.06 -10.96
N PHE A 272 -10.48 11.63 -11.78
CA PHE A 272 -9.95 12.44 -12.88
C PHE A 272 -10.83 12.41 -14.13
N TYR A 273 -11.36 11.25 -14.49
CA TYR A 273 -12.19 11.08 -15.69
C TYR A 273 -13.67 11.24 -15.36
N PRO A 274 -14.47 11.76 -16.31
CA PRO A 274 -15.92 11.77 -16.16
C PRO A 274 -16.45 10.33 -16.04
N PRO A 275 -17.55 10.12 -15.31
CA PRO A 275 -18.14 8.80 -15.18
C PRO A 275 -18.51 8.23 -16.56
N PRO A 276 -18.27 6.93 -16.82
CA PRO A 276 -18.58 6.33 -18.11
C PRO A 276 -20.08 6.42 -18.42
N THR A 277 -20.43 6.90 -19.61
CA THR A 277 -21.82 7.01 -20.08
C THR A 277 -22.46 5.67 -20.47
N ALA A 278 -21.65 4.62 -20.67
CA ALA A 278 -22.06 3.36 -21.31
C ALA A 278 -22.07 2.12 -20.40
N SER A 279 -21.79 2.25 -19.08
CA SER A 279 -21.81 1.11 -18.16
C SER A 279 -23.20 0.89 -17.56
N SER A 280 -23.75 -0.31 -17.71
CA SER A 280 -25.01 -0.72 -17.06
C SER A 280 -24.91 -0.81 -15.53
N ALA A 281 -23.71 -0.90 -14.97
CA ALA A 281 -23.45 -1.02 -13.52
C ALA A 281 -23.17 0.31 -12.82
N GLY A 282 -23.07 1.42 -13.57
CA GLY A 282 -22.61 2.72 -13.05
C GLY A 282 -21.13 2.72 -12.62
N PRO A 283 -20.56 3.89 -12.30
CA PRO A 283 -19.19 3.98 -11.80
C PRO A 283 -19.09 3.43 -10.36
N LEU A 284 -17.97 2.78 -10.03
CA LEU A 284 -17.71 2.34 -8.65
C LEU A 284 -17.56 3.51 -7.67
N PHE A 285 -17.13 4.67 -8.16
CA PHE A 285 -16.97 5.89 -7.39
C PHE A 285 -17.13 7.09 -8.32
N ASN A 286 -17.85 8.11 -7.88
CA ASN A 286 -18.08 9.34 -8.65
C ASN A 286 -18.10 10.51 -7.67
N PRO A 287 -16.92 11.06 -7.32
CA PRO A 287 -16.85 12.16 -6.39
C PRO A 287 -17.43 13.43 -7.02
N SER A 288 -18.00 14.30 -6.19
CA SER A 288 -18.43 15.64 -6.60
C SER A 288 -17.24 16.38 -7.20
N PRO A 289 -17.39 17.01 -8.38
CA PRO A 289 -16.34 17.83 -8.98
C PRO A 289 -15.86 18.98 -8.08
N THR A 290 -16.68 19.39 -7.11
CA THR A 290 -16.34 20.44 -6.14
C THR A 290 -15.73 19.91 -4.85
N SER A 291 -15.53 18.60 -4.72
CA SER A 291 -14.91 18.01 -3.52
C SER A 291 -13.43 18.34 -3.46
N ALA A 292 -12.87 18.40 -2.24
CA ALA A 292 -11.45 18.61 -2.03
C ALA A 292 -10.60 17.53 -2.73
N LEU A 293 -11.07 16.28 -2.73
CA LEU A 293 -10.42 15.18 -3.44
C LEU A 293 -10.38 15.42 -4.97
N ALA A 294 -11.48 15.88 -5.56
CA ALA A 294 -11.53 16.16 -7.00
C ALA A 294 -10.57 17.29 -7.40
N ALA A 295 -10.48 18.35 -6.60
CA ALA A 295 -9.50 19.41 -6.80
C ALA A 295 -8.05 18.93 -6.68
N GLN A 296 -7.82 17.87 -5.90
CA GLN A 296 -6.48 17.36 -5.62
C GLN A 296 -5.86 16.53 -6.75
N ILE A 297 -6.69 15.78 -7.48
CA ILE A 297 -6.21 14.80 -8.46
C ILE A 297 -5.96 15.50 -9.80
N THR A 298 -4.69 15.52 -10.20
CA THR A 298 -4.20 16.19 -11.41
C THR A 298 -3.14 15.32 -12.10
N PRO A 299 -2.70 15.66 -13.32
CA PRO A 299 -1.57 14.97 -13.95
C PRO A 299 -0.25 15.05 -13.16
N ALA A 300 -0.13 15.99 -12.23
CA ALA A 300 1.06 16.13 -11.40
C ALA A 300 1.07 15.24 -10.15
N THR A 301 -0.08 14.65 -9.78
CA THR A 301 -0.29 13.90 -8.54
C THR A 301 0.70 12.72 -8.39
N PRO A 302 1.60 12.74 -7.40
CA PRO A 302 2.56 11.67 -7.18
C PRO A 302 1.86 10.37 -6.77
N THR A 303 2.24 9.27 -7.42
CA THR A 303 1.61 7.95 -7.21
C THR A 303 2.66 6.87 -7.00
N ILE A 304 2.49 6.04 -5.96
CA ILE A 304 3.38 4.90 -5.64
C ILE A 304 2.56 3.61 -5.53
N LEU A 305 2.89 2.60 -6.33
CA LEU A 305 2.16 1.33 -6.43
C LEU A 305 3.10 0.18 -6.06
N LEU A 306 2.82 -0.52 -4.97
CA LEU A 306 3.62 -1.64 -4.48
C LEU A 306 2.89 -2.96 -4.73
N ASP A 307 3.53 -3.91 -5.44
CA ASP A 307 3.01 -5.26 -5.69
C ASP A 307 1.53 -5.28 -6.08
N MET A 308 1.15 -4.44 -7.06
CA MET A 308 -0.26 -4.19 -7.36
C MET A 308 -0.99 -5.48 -7.75
N TRP A 309 -2.05 -5.85 -7.04
CA TRP A 309 -2.89 -6.98 -7.43
C TRP A 309 -3.99 -6.51 -8.38
N CYS A 310 -3.89 -6.87 -9.67
CA CYS A 310 -4.70 -6.27 -10.73
C CYS A 310 -6.14 -6.78 -10.80
N PHE A 311 -6.46 -7.93 -10.21
CA PHE A 311 -7.76 -8.60 -10.34
C PHE A 311 -8.97 -7.68 -10.10
N PRO A 312 -9.01 -6.80 -9.07
CA PRO A 312 -10.14 -5.90 -8.84
C PRO A 312 -10.33 -4.83 -9.93
N LEU A 313 -9.34 -4.61 -10.79
CA LEU A 313 -9.39 -3.67 -11.92
C LEU A 313 -9.84 -4.30 -13.23
N LEU A 314 -9.98 -5.63 -13.27
CA LEU A 314 -10.35 -6.39 -14.46
C LEU A 314 -11.85 -6.64 -14.58
N SER A 315 -12.68 -6.17 -13.63
CA SER A 315 -14.12 -6.39 -13.66
C SER A 315 -14.82 -5.56 -14.75
N ALA A 316 -16.05 -5.96 -15.09
CA ALA A 316 -16.89 -5.24 -16.02
C ALA A 316 -17.22 -3.82 -15.54
N ALA A 317 -17.30 -3.62 -14.22
CA ALA A 317 -17.57 -2.32 -13.62
C ALA A 317 -16.38 -1.36 -13.74
N THR A 318 -15.14 -1.87 -13.79
CA THR A 318 -13.92 -1.06 -13.94
C THR A 318 -13.44 -0.95 -15.39
N ALA A 319 -13.94 -1.77 -16.30
CA ALA A 319 -13.43 -1.90 -17.68
C ALA A 319 -13.28 -0.58 -18.43
N ALA A 320 -14.26 0.33 -18.31
CA ALA A 320 -14.19 1.63 -18.98
C ALA A 320 -13.00 2.48 -18.50
N LEU A 321 -12.73 2.52 -17.19
CA LEU A 321 -11.59 3.24 -16.63
C LEU A 321 -10.28 2.45 -16.80
N PHE A 322 -10.34 1.12 -16.79
CA PHE A 322 -9.20 0.26 -17.06
C PHE A 322 -8.58 0.58 -18.44
N ALA A 323 -9.41 0.86 -19.45
CA ALA A 323 -8.99 1.22 -20.80
C ALA A 323 -8.37 2.65 -20.93
N LEU A 324 -8.54 3.51 -19.93
CA LEU A 324 -8.00 4.87 -19.94
C LEU A 324 -6.60 4.93 -19.30
N PRO A 325 -5.69 5.80 -19.77
CA PRO A 325 -4.37 5.95 -19.16
C PRO A 325 -4.47 6.54 -17.74
N LEU A 326 -3.41 6.39 -16.94
CA LEU A 326 -3.30 7.12 -15.68
C LEU A 326 -3.28 8.64 -15.92
N PRO A 327 -3.82 9.47 -14.99
CA PRO A 327 -3.90 10.93 -15.17
C PRO A 327 -2.58 11.63 -15.49
N CYS A 328 -1.46 11.09 -15.01
CA CYS A 328 -0.12 11.62 -15.28
C CYS A 328 0.26 11.68 -16.76
N TYR A 329 -0.38 10.86 -17.61
CA TYR A 329 -0.19 10.87 -19.06
C TYR A 329 -1.03 11.95 -19.77
N SER A 330 -1.96 12.61 -19.09
CA SER A 330 -2.82 13.66 -19.65
C SER A 330 -2.21 15.06 -19.56
N SER A 331 -0.92 15.18 -19.22
CA SER A 331 -0.22 16.48 -19.11
C SER A 331 -0.04 17.15 -20.48
N PRO A 332 -0.49 18.41 -20.67
CA PRO A 332 -0.41 19.10 -21.97
C PRO A 332 1.00 19.53 -22.36
N THR A 333 1.94 19.62 -21.42
CA THR A 333 3.29 20.14 -21.64
C THR A 333 4.38 19.05 -21.72
N SER A 334 3.97 17.78 -21.74
CA SER A 334 4.75 16.54 -21.53
C SER A 334 4.56 15.98 -20.10
N PRO A 335 4.56 14.63 -19.93
CA PRO A 335 4.42 14.01 -18.62
C PRO A 335 5.59 14.39 -17.71
N PRO A 336 5.36 14.51 -16.40
CA PRO A 336 6.42 14.82 -15.45
C PRO A 336 7.56 13.78 -15.51
N PRO A 337 8.80 14.17 -15.16
CA PRO A 337 9.88 13.20 -14.97
C PRO A 337 9.45 12.20 -13.89
N HIS A 338 9.46 10.91 -14.23
CA HIS A 338 8.91 9.81 -13.42
C HIS A 338 7.42 10.03 -13.10
N PRO A 339 6.47 9.67 -13.98
CA PRO A 339 5.05 9.99 -13.77
C PRO A 339 4.41 9.26 -12.57
N PHE A 340 4.96 8.11 -12.19
CA PHE A 340 4.63 7.32 -11.01
C PHE A 340 5.81 6.40 -10.67
N LEU A 341 5.76 5.75 -9.50
CA LEU A 341 6.66 4.66 -9.12
C LEU A 341 5.85 3.38 -8.95
N ALA A 342 6.16 2.34 -9.73
CA ALA A 342 5.61 1.00 -9.54
C ALA A 342 6.76 0.07 -9.13
N ILE A 343 6.59 -0.63 -8.01
CA ILE A 343 7.56 -1.59 -7.48
C ILE A 343 6.88 -2.95 -7.43
N ALA A 344 7.51 -3.96 -8.02
CA ALA A 344 7.07 -5.34 -7.97
C ALA A 344 8.18 -6.23 -7.41
N SER A 345 7.80 -7.10 -6.49
CA SER A 345 8.61 -8.21 -5.97
C SER A 345 8.89 -9.23 -7.06
N SER A 346 9.88 -10.10 -6.82
CA SER A 346 10.25 -11.16 -7.77
C SER A 346 9.10 -12.12 -8.08
N HIS A 347 8.21 -12.39 -7.11
CA HIS A 347 7.05 -13.25 -7.33
C HIS A 347 6.02 -12.60 -8.27
N PHE A 348 5.70 -11.32 -8.05
CA PHE A 348 4.81 -10.56 -8.93
C PHE A 348 5.40 -10.36 -10.34
N VAL A 349 6.71 -10.21 -10.46
CA VAL A 349 7.39 -10.14 -11.77
C VAL A 349 7.37 -11.49 -12.48
N ALA A 350 7.52 -12.61 -11.76
CA ALA A 350 7.47 -13.95 -12.33
C ALA A 350 6.05 -14.36 -12.79
N TRP A 351 5.01 -13.77 -12.20
CA TRP A 351 3.61 -14.00 -12.58
C TRP A 351 3.28 -13.33 -13.93
N THR A 352 3.61 -14.01 -15.02
CA THR A 352 3.61 -13.43 -16.39
C THR A 352 2.26 -12.82 -16.79
N ALA A 353 1.15 -13.54 -16.60
CA ALA A 353 -0.18 -13.05 -16.99
C ALA A 353 -0.56 -11.76 -16.25
N HIS A 354 -0.24 -11.69 -14.96
CA HIS A 354 -0.47 -10.52 -14.13
C HIS A 354 0.51 -9.38 -14.45
N LEU A 355 1.78 -9.67 -14.71
CA LEU A 355 2.76 -8.66 -15.12
C LEU A 355 2.29 -7.96 -16.41
N HIS A 356 1.70 -8.69 -17.35
CA HIS A 356 1.12 -8.09 -18.55
C HIS A 356 -0.11 -7.22 -18.23
N ALA A 357 -0.98 -7.64 -17.29
CA ALA A 357 -2.09 -6.81 -16.82
C ALA A 357 -1.59 -5.51 -16.17
N THR A 358 -0.55 -5.62 -15.33
CA THR A 358 0.15 -4.48 -14.73
C THR A 358 0.72 -3.56 -15.80
N ALA A 359 1.42 -4.11 -16.79
CA ALA A 359 1.96 -3.35 -17.92
C ALA A 359 0.87 -2.61 -18.71
N ARG A 360 -0.30 -3.23 -18.93
CA ARG A 360 -1.44 -2.58 -19.58
C ARG A 360 -1.97 -1.42 -18.75
N ILE A 361 -2.14 -1.58 -17.44
CA ILE A 361 -2.62 -0.51 -16.54
C ILE A 361 -1.66 0.69 -16.53
N LEU A 362 -0.36 0.42 -16.53
CA LEU A 362 0.70 1.43 -16.44
C LEU A 362 1.02 2.08 -17.80
N SER A 363 0.45 1.57 -18.89
CA SER A 363 0.69 2.06 -20.26
C SER A 363 0.08 3.45 -20.50
N PRO A 364 0.71 4.31 -21.32
CA PRO A 364 0.09 5.54 -21.82
C PRO A 364 -1.08 5.26 -22.79
N ALA A 365 -1.20 4.04 -23.31
CA ALA A 365 -2.30 3.62 -24.20
C ALA A 365 -2.85 2.23 -23.79
N PRO A 366 -3.59 2.10 -22.67
CA PRO A 366 -4.10 0.80 -22.21
C PRO A 366 -5.10 0.15 -23.18
N ALA A 367 -5.81 0.95 -23.98
CA ALA A 367 -6.73 0.48 -25.00
C ALA A 367 -6.04 -0.07 -26.26
N ALA A 368 -4.78 0.32 -26.52
CA ALA A 368 -4.01 -0.11 -27.70
C ALA A 368 -3.33 -1.48 -27.52
N ALA A 369 -3.52 -2.12 -26.37
CA ALA A 369 -3.00 -3.43 -25.98
C ALA A 369 -3.63 -4.62 -26.76
N THR A 370 -4.21 -4.37 -27.93
CA THR A 370 -4.76 -5.40 -28.83
C THR A 370 -3.97 -5.50 -30.14
N SER A 371 -2.73 -4.98 -30.19
CA SER A 371 -1.94 -4.88 -31.41
C SER A 371 -0.67 -5.75 -31.40
N ASP A 372 -0.36 -6.31 -32.57
CA ASP A 372 0.53 -7.44 -32.93
C ASP A 372 2.01 -7.38 -32.49
N PHE A 373 2.41 -6.38 -31.70
CA PHE A 373 3.81 -6.16 -31.32
C PHE A 373 4.38 -7.26 -30.40
N GLY A 374 3.51 -7.91 -29.63
CA GLY A 374 3.88 -9.03 -28.76
C GLY A 374 4.29 -10.31 -29.50
N VAL A 375 3.94 -10.46 -30.78
CA VAL A 375 4.27 -11.66 -31.57
C VAL A 375 5.72 -11.62 -32.08
N LEU A 376 6.32 -10.43 -32.18
CA LEU A 376 7.58 -10.23 -32.92
C LEU A 376 8.85 -10.44 -32.08
N PHE A 377 8.81 -10.35 -30.74
CA PHE A 377 10.04 -10.43 -29.91
C PHE A 377 9.92 -11.24 -28.60
N PRO A 378 9.73 -12.58 -28.64
CA PRO A 378 9.54 -13.41 -27.43
C PRO A 378 10.78 -13.61 -26.54
N TRP A 379 11.99 -13.26 -27.00
CA TRP A 379 13.25 -13.58 -26.31
C TRP A 379 13.69 -12.52 -25.28
N LEU A 380 13.06 -11.34 -25.28
CA LEU A 380 13.43 -10.23 -24.38
C LEU A 380 12.97 -10.44 -22.92
N THR A 381 12.10 -11.41 -22.64
CA THR A 381 11.48 -11.62 -21.32
C THR A 381 12.17 -12.69 -20.45
N ARG A 382 13.12 -13.47 -21.00
CA ARG A 382 13.64 -14.68 -20.31
C ARG A 382 14.98 -14.54 -19.57
N ARG A 383 15.63 -13.38 -19.54
CA ARG A 383 17.03 -13.26 -19.04
C ARG A 383 17.23 -12.42 -17.78
N ALA A 384 16.23 -12.36 -16.91
CA ALA A 384 16.37 -12.00 -15.50
C ALA A 384 15.42 -12.97 -14.80
N PHE A 385 15.81 -13.85 -13.87
CA PHE A 385 16.41 -13.59 -12.57
C PHE A 385 16.92 -14.91 -11.99
N GLY A 386 18.03 -14.87 -11.25
CA GLY A 386 18.46 -15.95 -10.35
C GLY A 386 17.84 -15.73 -8.96
N ALA A 387 17.32 -16.79 -8.36
CA ALA A 387 16.72 -16.73 -7.03
C ALA A 387 17.76 -16.35 -5.97
N SER A 388 17.47 -15.32 -5.17
CA SER A 388 18.16 -15.05 -3.92
C SER A 388 17.12 -14.78 -2.85
N ALA A 389 17.18 -15.54 -1.76
CA ALA A 389 16.38 -15.34 -0.56
C ALA A 389 16.75 -13.97 0.05
N ALA A 390 16.04 -12.92 -0.36
CA ALA A 390 16.26 -11.58 0.13
C ALA A 390 15.79 -11.48 1.58
N ARG A 391 16.63 -10.91 2.46
CA ARG A 391 16.25 -10.59 3.84
C ARG A 391 15.08 -9.58 3.79
N PRO A 392 13.93 -9.82 4.45
CA PRO A 392 12.75 -8.94 4.39
C PRO A 392 13.03 -7.46 4.69
N GLU A 393 13.96 -7.21 5.63
CA GLU A 393 14.43 -5.86 5.99
C GLU A 393 15.07 -5.13 4.80
N ARG A 394 15.85 -5.85 3.98
CA ARG A 394 16.53 -5.29 2.79
C ARG A 394 15.52 -4.91 1.71
N VAL A 395 14.49 -5.73 1.49
CA VAL A 395 13.41 -5.41 0.53
C VAL A 395 12.66 -4.15 0.97
N LEU A 396 12.33 -4.04 2.25
CA LEU A 396 11.69 -2.84 2.80
C LEU A 396 12.58 -1.60 2.63
N ARG A 397 13.89 -1.71 2.87
CA ARG A 397 14.85 -0.60 2.64
C ARG A 397 14.89 -0.17 1.18
N LEU A 398 14.97 -1.10 0.24
CA LEU A 398 14.99 -0.80 -1.20
C LEU A 398 13.70 -0.08 -1.64
N ASN A 399 12.53 -0.54 -1.17
CA ASN A 399 11.24 0.10 -1.47
C ASN A 399 11.18 1.54 -0.92
N VAL A 400 11.68 1.77 0.30
CA VAL A 400 11.75 3.11 0.90
C VAL A 400 12.71 4.00 0.12
N ARG A 401 13.91 3.50 -0.25
CA ARG A 401 14.90 4.25 -1.05
C ARG A 401 14.32 4.69 -2.39
N ALA A 402 13.68 3.78 -3.12
CA ALA A 402 13.04 4.07 -4.39
C ALA A 402 11.91 5.12 -4.25
N ALA A 403 11.07 4.99 -3.21
CA ALA A 403 10.02 5.97 -2.92
C ALA A 403 10.59 7.36 -2.61
N LEU A 404 11.62 7.45 -1.77
CA LEU A 404 12.27 8.72 -1.43
C LEU A 404 12.90 9.37 -2.66
N GLN A 405 13.63 8.59 -3.47
CA GLN A 405 14.27 9.12 -4.67
C GLN A 405 13.24 9.59 -5.70
N PHE A 406 12.15 8.84 -5.88
CA PHE A 406 11.02 9.27 -6.71
C PHE A 406 10.43 10.60 -6.24
N LEU A 407 10.20 10.76 -4.92
CA LEU A 407 9.69 12.00 -4.36
C LEU A 407 10.63 13.18 -4.61
N ARG A 408 11.95 13.00 -4.41
CA ARG A 408 12.95 14.03 -4.73
C ARG A 408 12.92 14.43 -6.20
N ALA A 409 12.87 13.46 -7.11
CA ALA A 409 12.78 13.71 -8.55
C ALA A 409 11.50 14.47 -8.97
N ARG A 410 10.44 14.38 -8.15
CA ARG A 410 9.19 15.14 -8.32
C ARG A 410 9.21 16.51 -7.64
N GLY A 411 10.34 16.95 -7.10
CA GLY A 411 10.47 18.20 -6.37
C GLY A 411 9.78 18.19 -5.00
N VAL A 412 9.43 17.00 -4.49
CA VAL A 412 8.91 16.85 -3.13
C VAL A 412 10.11 16.85 -2.18
N ALA A 413 10.18 17.88 -1.34
CA ALA A 413 11.26 18.00 -0.37
C ALA A 413 11.15 16.91 0.71
N VAL A 414 12.08 15.96 0.67
CA VAL A 414 12.30 14.89 1.66
C VAL A 414 13.78 14.86 2.03
N ALA A 415 14.12 14.40 3.23
CA ALA A 415 15.52 14.34 3.66
C ALA A 415 16.40 13.46 2.74
N GLY A 416 17.72 13.68 2.74
CA GLY A 416 18.69 12.84 2.01
C GLY A 416 18.68 11.38 2.48
N THR A 417 19.21 10.45 1.67
CA THR A 417 19.26 9.02 2.00
C THR A 417 20.42 8.74 2.97
N ALA A 418 20.21 7.89 3.97
CA ALA A 418 21.29 7.49 4.88
C ALA A 418 22.43 6.80 4.11
N ARG A 419 23.69 7.22 4.34
CA ARG A 419 24.84 6.65 3.61
C ARG A 419 25.02 5.15 3.84
N GLY A 420 24.69 4.65 5.03
CA GLY A 420 24.71 3.21 5.32
C GLY A 420 23.74 2.40 4.43
N ASP A 421 22.56 2.96 4.12
CA ASP A 421 21.58 2.32 3.25
C ASP A 421 22.03 2.29 1.77
N VAL A 422 22.91 3.22 1.36
CA VAL A 422 23.50 3.29 0.01
C VAL A 422 24.70 2.33 -0.13
N LEU A 423 25.56 2.24 0.89
CA LEU A 423 26.80 1.45 0.86
C LEU A 423 26.57 -0.07 0.93
N GLU A 424 25.47 -0.55 1.52
CA GLU A 424 25.09 -1.98 1.47
C GLU A 424 24.90 -2.52 0.03
N ALA A 425 24.89 -1.65 -0.99
CA ALA A 425 24.75 -2.02 -2.41
C ALA A 425 26.08 -2.31 -3.14
N GLY A 426 27.24 -2.29 -2.46
CA GLY A 426 28.54 -2.55 -3.10
C GLY A 426 29.59 -3.19 -2.19
N LEU A 427 29.75 -4.51 -2.33
CA LEU A 427 30.85 -5.39 -1.88
C LEU A 427 31.12 -5.51 -0.37
N GLY A 428 31.39 -6.76 0.03
CA GLY A 428 31.87 -7.09 1.37
C GLY A 428 33.22 -6.46 1.71
N GLY A 429 33.48 -6.39 3.02
CA GLY A 429 34.77 -6.02 3.57
C GLY A 429 34.97 -4.52 3.76
N ALA A 430 34.30 -3.94 4.75
CA ALA A 430 34.83 -2.81 5.49
C ALA A 430 34.39 -2.97 6.95
N GLU A 431 35.33 -2.76 7.86
CA GLU A 431 35.22 -3.00 9.30
C GLU A 431 33.95 -2.39 9.90
N GLU A 432 33.41 -3.07 10.92
CA GLU A 432 32.44 -2.50 11.84
C GLU A 432 33.04 -1.25 12.49
N ASP A 433 32.94 -0.11 11.82
CA ASP A 433 33.19 1.17 12.46
C ASP A 433 32.06 1.39 13.45
N SER A 434 32.42 1.20 14.71
CA SER A 434 31.67 1.40 15.96
C SER A 434 31.04 2.80 16.17
N ALA A 435 30.87 3.60 15.11
CA ALA A 435 30.10 4.83 15.12
C ALA A 435 28.60 4.51 14.98
N GLY A 436 27.92 4.44 16.12
CA GLY A 436 26.54 3.99 16.24
C GLY A 436 25.54 4.60 15.25
N TRP A 437 24.51 3.79 14.94
CA TRP A 437 23.28 4.11 14.22
C TRP A 437 22.50 5.28 14.85
N GLY A 438 23.06 6.49 14.73
CA GLY A 438 22.58 7.69 15.40
C GLY A 438 22.51 8.88 14.46
N LEU A 439 21.80 9.91 14.93
CA LEU A 439 21.40 11.18 14.30
C LEU A 439 22.55 12.07 13.74
N GLY A 440 23.74 11.50 13.47
CA GLY A 440 24.94 12.16 12.97
C GLY A 440 25.66 11.42 11.83
N GLY A 441 25.05 10.41 11.21
CA GLY A 441 25.61 9.75 10.03
C GLY A 441 25.71 10.68 8.81
N ALA A 442 26.69 10.43 7.93
CA ALA A 442 26.77 11.13 6.65
C ALA A 442 25.52 10.83 5.81
N TRP A 443 24.94 11.85 5.16
CA TRP A 443 23.78 11.75 4.28
C TRP A 443 24.20 11.94 2.83
N VAL A 444 23.45 11.34 1.91
CA VAL A 444 23.57 11.61 0.47
C VAL A 444 22.31 12.34 0.01
N GLU A 445 22.44 13.49 -0.66
CA GLU A 445 21.28 14.29 -1.06
C GLU A 445 20.36 13.57 -2.06
N GLY A 446 20.91 12.64 -2.85
CA GLY A 446 20.16 11.82 -3.81
C GLY A 446 20.70 10.39 -3.90
N ASP A 447 19.87 9.51 -4.46
CA ASP A 447 20.11 8.08 -4.68
C ASP A 447 19.74 7.70 -6.11
N GLU A 448 20.28 8.40 -7.11
CA GLU A 448 19.91 8.21 -8.53
C GLU A 448 20.15 6.76 -9.02
N ALA A 449 21.08 6.04 -8.39
CA ALA A 449 21.36 4.65 -8.69
C ALA A 449 20.15 3.73 -8.51
N ILE A 450 19.24 4.03 -7.55
CA ILE A 450 18.03 3.22 -7.31
C ILE A 450 17.01 3.33 -8.45
N LEU A 451 17.09 4.38 -9.27
CA LEU A 451 16.21 4.59 -10.43
C LEU A 451 16.93 4.35 -11.78
N ALA A 452 18.19 3.92 -11.75
CA ALA A 452 18.99 3.74 -12.95
C ALA A 452 18.44 2.62 -13.86
N ARG A 453 18.38 2.90 -15.18
CA ARG A 453 18.00 1.93 -16.20
C ARG A 453 19.25 1.14 -16.65
N GLY A 454 19.57 0.05 -15.95
CA GLY A 454 20.69 -0.83 -16.30
C GLY A 454 20.90 -1.99 -15.30
N PRO A 455 21.54 -3.10 -15.69
CA PRO A 455 21.76 -4.23 -14.80
C PRO A 455 22.81 -3.91 -13.73
N GLY A 456 22.55 -4.30 -12.48
CA GLY A 456 23.57 -4.38 -11.43
C GLY A 456 23.97 -3.08 -10.73
N ALA A 457 23.21 -1.99 -10.91
CA ALA A 457 23.45 -0.74 -10.17
C ALA A 457 23.19 -0.90 -8.65
N VAL A 458 22.22 -1.75 -8.29
CA VAL A 458 21.91 -2.14 -6.91
C VAL A 458 21.60 -3.63 -6.90
N GLU A 459 22.32 -4.41 -6.09
CA GLU A 459 22.17 -5.87 -6.07
C GLU A 459 20.75 -6.31 -5.66
N GLY A 460 20.13 -7.19 -6.45
CA GLY A 460 18.76 -7.68 -6.20
C GLY A 460 17.67 -6.64 -6.49
N TRP A 461 18.02 -5.52 -7.12
CA TRP A 461 17.11 -4.50 -7.62
C TRP A 461 17.35 -4.29 -9.12
N GLY A 462 16.29 -4.14 -9.89
CA GLY A 462 16.41 -4.04 -11.35
C GLY A 462 15.23 -3.36 -11.99
N TRP A 463 15.50 -2.70 -13.12
CA TRP A 463 14.47 -2.11 -13.97
C TRP A 463 13.76 -3.20 -14.77
N VAL A 464 12.42 -3.22 -14.71
CA VAL A 464 11.58 -4.06 -15.56
C VAL A 464 11.01 -3.19 -16.68
N ASP A 465 11.40 -3.46 -17.92
CA ASP A 465 10.79 -2.80 -19.07
C ASP A 465 9.44 -3.44 -19.37
N VAL A 466 8.38 -2.67 -19.17
CA VAL A 466 6.99 -3.09 -19.40
C VAL A 466 6.46 -2.64 -20.77
N ALA A 467 7.27 -1.93 -21.56
CA ALA A 467 6.87 -1.48 -22.89
C ALA A 467 6.50 -2.68 -23.78
N GLY A 468 5.33 -2.62 -24.41
CA GLY A 468 4.82 -3.68 -25.28
C GLY A 468 4.24 -4.91 -24.57
N LEU A 469 4.53 -5.15 -23.28
CA LEU A 469 4.00 -6.30 -22.55
C LEU A 469 2.49 -6.24 -22.35
N GLY A 470 1.93 -5.03 -22.25
CA GLY A 470 0.49 -4.83 -22.07
C GLY A 470 -0.36 -5.46 -23.18
N ALA A 471 0.18 -5.61 -24.39
CA ALA A 471 -0.53 -6.18 -25.54
C ALA A 471 -0.87 -7.68 -25.39
N GLN A 472 -0.25 -8.35 -24.42
CA GLN A 472 -0.48 -9.76 -24.10
C GLN A 472 -1.18 -9.91 -22.73
N SER A 473 -1.82 -8.85 -22.23
CA SER A 473 -2.50 -8.86 -20.92
C SER A 473 -3.62 -9.89 -20.85
N CYS A 474 -3.88 -10.42 -19.65
CA CYS A 474 -5.08 -11.23 -19.43
C CYS A 474 -6.35 -10.44 -19.81
N PRO A 475 -7.37 -11.11 -20.37
CA PRO A 475 -8.62 -10.48 -20.74
C PRO A 475 -9.39 -10.02 -19.51
N SER A 476 -9.94 -8.81 -19.56
CA SER A 476 -10.94 -8.31 -18.61
C SER A 476 -12.22 -9.16 -18.62
N GLU A 477 -13.06 -9.03 -17.59
CA GLU A 477 -14.35 -9.73 -17.50
C GLU A 477 -15.21 -9.54 -18.77
N LEU A 478 -15.23 -8.33 -19.35
CA LEU A 478 -15.96 -8.06 -20.60
C LEU A 478 -15.32 -8.76 -21.81
N GLU A 479 -13.98 -8.76 -21.89
CA GLU A 479 -13.25 -9.46 -22.96
C GLU A 479 -13.46 -10.98 -22.88
N LEU A 480 -13.53 -11.55 -21.66
CA LEU A 480 -13.88 -12.95 -21.43
C LEU A 480 -15.32 -13.26 -21.88
N ARG A 481 -16.29 -12.41 -21.50
CA ARG A 481 -17.70 -12.56 -21.93
C ARG A 481 -17.88 -12.46 -23.45
N ALA A 482 -17.00 -11.72 -24.13
CA ALA A 482 -17.01 -11.57 -25.58
C ALA A 482 -16.31 -12.73 -26.33
N GLY A 483 -15.87 -13.79 -25.63
CA GLY A 483 -15.21 -14.95 -26.22
C GLY A 483 -13.71 -14.78 -26.46
N GLY A 484 -13.05 -13.83 -25.78
CA GLY A 484 -11.61 -13.61 -25.88
C GLY A 484 -10.78 -14.84 -25.54
N THR A 485 -9.85 -15.21 -26.43
CA THR A 485 -8.92 -16.34 -26.24
C THR A 485 -7.61 -15.86 -25.64
N GLY A 486 -7.38 -16.14 -24.35
CA GLY A 486 -6.14 -15.85 -23.64
C GLY A 486 -6.08 -16.66 -22.34
N ALA A 487 -4.90 -16.75 -21.71
CA ALA A 487 -4.82 -17.29 -20.36
C ALA A 487 -5.70 -16.41 -19.46
N GLY A 488 -6.72 -17.01 -18.83
CA GLY A 488 -7.65 -16.27 -17.97
C GLY A 488 -6.92 -15.57 -16.82
N PRO A 489 -7.56 -14.61 -16.13
CA PRO A 489 -6.96 -13.90 -14.99
C PRO A 489 -6.45 -14.88 -13.91
N ASP A 490 -7.10 -16.05 -13.80
CA ASP A 490 -6.74 -17.15 -12.91
C ASP A 490 -5.37 -17.80 -13.19
N ALA A 491 -4.75 -17.56 -14.36
CA ALA A 491 -3.51 -18.20 -14.75
C ALA A 491 -2.34 -17.76 -13.85
N GLY A 492 -1.89 -18.67 -12.98
CA GLY A 492 -0.90 -18.39 -11.93
C GLY A 492 -1.50 -17.77 -10.66
N GLU A 493 -2.77 -17.37 -10.65
CA GLU A 493 -3.42 -16.76 -9.49
C GLU A 493 -3.50 -17.76 -8.32
N LYS A 494 -3.82 -19.02 -8.60
CA LYS A 494 -3.83 -20.10 -7.58
C LYS A 494 -2.45 -20.33 -6.94
N GLU A 495 -1.38 -20.24 -7.73
CA GLU A 495 0.00 -20.39 -7.26
C GLU A 495 0.44 -19.17 -6.44
N MET A 496 -0.13 -18.00 -6.72
CA MET A 496 0.13 -16.73 -6.06
C MET A 496 -0.82 -16.43 -4.88
N GLN A 497 -1.76 -17.32 -4.56
CA GLN A 497 -2.78 -17.08 -3.54
C GLN A 497 -2.17 -16.73 -2.17
N GLY A 498 -1.06 -17.34 -1.77
CA GLY A 498 -0.38 -17.04 -0.51
C GLY A 498 0.26 -15.64 -0.45
N GLU A 499 0.68 -15.10 -1.61
CA GLU A 499 1.23 -13.75 -1.74
C GLU A 499 0.12 -12.68 -1.83
N ILE A 500 -1.01 -13.02 -2.46
CA ILE A 500 -2.18 -12.15 -2.59
C ILE A 500 -2.96 -12.06 -1.28
N ASP A 501 -3.25 -13.23 -0.71
CA ASP A 501 -4.02 -13.43 0.50
C ASP A 501 -3.30 -14.45 1.39
N PRO A 502 -2.47 -13.98 2.34
CA PRO A 502 -1.73 -14.87 3.24
C PRO A 502 -2.61 -15.84 4.04
N SER A 503 -3.93 -15.61 4.10
CA SER A 503 -4.91 -16.51 4.68
C SER A 503 -5.09 -17.84 3.95
N LEU A 504 -4.67 -17.93 2.68
CA LEU A 504 -4.88 -19.10 1.83
C LEU A 504 -3.62 -19.97 1.68
N GLY A 505 -2.43 -19.43 1.98
CA GLY A 505 -1.16 -20.15 1.86
C GLY A 505 -0.91 -21.21 2.92
N ALA A 506 -1.61 -21.17 4.08
CA ALA A 506 -1.35 -22.07 5.20
C ALA A 506 -1.98 -23.48 5.08
N GLY A 507 -2.67 -23.77 3.97
CA GLY A 507 -3.48 -24.98 3.81
C GLY A 507 -2.99 -26.01 2.80
N VAL A 508 -1.88 -25.78 2.09
CA VAL A 508 -1.43 -26.65 0.98
C VAL A 508 -0.07 -27.28 1.29
N GLU A 509 -0.06 -28.28 2.17
CA GLU A 509 0.87 -29.40 2.05
C GLU A 509 0.05 -30.66 1.79
N GLY A 510 -0.07 -31.05 0.52
CA GLY A 510 -0.45 -32.40 0.13
C GLY A 510 0.67 -33.38 0.54
N PRO A 511 0.35 -34.66 0.77
CA PRO A 511 1.29 -35.59 1.39
C PRO A 511 2.52 -35.75 0.50
N ALA A 512 3.71 -35.73 1.10
CA ALA A 512 4.92 -36.25 0.50
C ALA A 512 4.66 -37.71 0.11
N GLY A 513 4.29 -37.92 -1.15
CA GLY A 513 4.23 -39.22 -1.80
C GLY A 513 5.66 -39.74 -1.92
N GLY A 514 6.10 -40.48 -0.92
CA GLY A 514 7.25 -41.36 -1.07
C GLY A 514 6.90 -42.46 -2.05
N GLU A 515 7.56 -42.46 -3.21
CA GLU A 515 7.86 -43.69 -3.94
C GLU A 515 9.34 -43.70 -4.29
N GLY A 516 10.11 -44.34 -3.40
CA GLY A 516 11.35 -44.98 -3.81
C GLY A 516 11.05 -46.37 -4.36
N ARG A 517 11.72 -46.71 -5.48
CA ARG A 517 12.23 -48.02 -5.94
C ARG A 517 12.34 -47.98 -7.48
N GLY A 518 13.41 -48.40 -8.16
CA GLY A 518 14.67 -48.99 -7.72
C GLY A 518 15.60 -49.26 -8.93
N VAL A 519 16.91 -49.20 -8.63
CA VAL A 519 18.04 -50.08 -9.02
C VAL A 519 18.04 -50.80 -10.39
N ALA A 520 19.14 -50.59 -11.13
CA ALA A 520 20.01 -51.63 -11.72
C ALA A 520 21.44 -51.04 -11.67
N GLY A 521 22.49 -51.61 -11.06
CA GLY A 521 22.93 -53.00 -11.03
C GLY A 521 24.03 -53.19 -12.08
N GLY A 522 25.31 -53.23 -11.68
CA GLY A 522 26.43 -53.59 -12.58
C GLY A 522 27.82 -53.11 -12.15
N ASP A 523 28.43 -53.83 -11.20
CA ASP A 523 29.81 -54.35 -11.16
C ASP A 523 31.01 -53.46 -11.57
N TRP A 524 31.66 -52.77 -10.61
CA TRP A 524 32.85 -53.19 -9.83
C TRP A 524 33.45 -51.99 -9.10
#